data_AF-A7TUI9-F1
#
_entry.id   AF-A7TUI9-F1
#
_cell.length_a   1.000
_cell.length_b   1.000
_cell.length_c   1.000
_cell.angle_alpha   90.00
_cell.angle_beta   90.00
_cell.angle_gamma   90.00
#
_symmetry.space_group_name_H-M   'P 1'
#
loop_
_entity.id
_entity.type
_entity.pdbx_description
1 polymer ?
#
loop_
_entity_poly.entity_id
_entity_poly.type
_entity_poly.pdbx_seq_one_letter_code
_entity_poly.pdbx_strand_id
1 'polypeptide(L)'
;MKQDYVVQWSEMARFQLLDKAEYIYTQSQSKEVADKFIEEIERLSEKLSYIADAYTDGRFHIFPLKNGHSVKFLVVGMYIMIYAFLPKGVNH
;
A
#
# COMPACT_ATOMS: atom_id res chain seq x y z
N MET A 1 20.22 1.40 16.29
CA MET A 1 18.97 0.75 16.74
C MET A 1 18.03 0.72 15.57
N LYS A 2 17.49 -0.45 15.22
CA LYS A 2 16.42 -0.54 14.21
C LYS A 2 15.20 0.14 14.83
N GLN A 3 14.75 1.25 14.25
CA GLN A 3 13.47 1.83 14.65
C GLN A 3 12.39 0.92 14.07
N ASP A 4 11.53 0.38 14.94
CA ASP A 4 10.39 -0.43 14.51
C ASP A 4 9.30 0.52 14.00
N TYR A 5 9.43 0.90 12.73
CA TYR A 5 8.43 1.73 12.07
C TYR A 5 7.11 0.98 11.92
N VAL A 6 6.00 1.64 12.25
CA VAL A 6 4.65 1.09 12.10
C VAL A 6 4.03 1.62 10.82
N VAL A 7 3.61 0.72 9.93
CA VAL A 7 2.87 1.09 8.73
C VAL A 7 1.40 1.31 9.07
N GLN A 8 0.87 2.46 8.67
CA GLN A 8 -0.54 2.80 8.84
C GLN A 8 -1.13 3.24 7.51
N TRP A 9 -2.39 2.88 7.27
CA TRP A 9 -3.10 3.24 6.06
C TRP A 9 -4.13 4.30 6.36
N SER A 10 -4.19 5.34 5.53
CA SER A 10 -5.32 6.26 5.51
C SER A 10 -6.59 5.51 5.11
N GLU A 11 -7.75 6.01 5.54
CA GLU A 11 -9.04 5.50 5.10
C GLU A 11 -9.17 5.55 3.57
N MET A 12 -8.68 6.62 2.94
CA MET A 12 -8.66 6.78 1.49
C MET A 12 -7.82 5.69 0.80
N ALA A 13 -6.63 5.40 1.31
CA ALA A 13 -5.77 4.35 0.76
C ALA A 13 -6.40 2.97 0.92
N ARG A 14 -7.08 2.73 2.05
CA ARG A 14 -7.86 1.50 2.27
C ARG A 14 -8.99 1.36 1.28
N PHE A 15 -9.78 2.42 1.08
CA PHE A 15 -10.86 2.42 0.11
C PHE A 15 -10.35 2.11 -1.31
N GLN A 16 -9.25 2.74 -1.73
CA GLN A 16 -8.63 2.50 -3.05
C GLN A 16 -8.13 1.06 -3.22
N LEU A 17 -7.58 0.45 -2.16
CA LEU A 17 -7.16 -0.95 -2.18
C LEU A 17 -8.36 -1.88 -2.34
N LEU A 18 -9.42 -1.64 -1.57
CA LEU A 18 -10.65 -2.44 -1.60
C LEU A 18 -11.38 -2.31 -2.94
N ASP A 19 -11.48 -1.11 -3.51
CA ASP A 19 -12.05 -0.87 -4.85
C ASP A 19 -11.30 -1.69 -5.93
N LYS A 20 -9.96 -1.76 -5.85
CA LYS A 20 -9.20 -2.58 -6.78
C LYS A 20 -9.40 -4.08 -6.54
N ALA A 21 -9.51 -4.50 -5.29
CA ALA A 21 -9.79 -5.89 -4.94
C ALA A 21 -11.19 -6.32 -5.42
N GLU A 22 -12.19 -5.44 -5.31
CA GLU A 22 -13.53 -5.65 -5.86
C GLU A 22 -13.49 -5.78 -7.38
N TYR A 23 -12.76 -4.91 -8.08
CA TYR A 23 -12.55 -5.07 -9.52
C TYR A 23 -11.94 -6.45 -9.85
N ILE A 24 -10.89 -6.88 -9.15
CA ILE A 24 -10.28 -8.21 -9.34
C ILE A 24 -11.29 -9.33 -9.07
N TYR A 25 -12.13 -9.20 -8.05
CA TYR A 25 -13.22 -10.13 -7.78
C TYR A 25 -14.20 -10.21 -8.96
N THR A 26 -14.64 -9.06 -9.50
CA THR A 26 -15.56 -9.06 -10.66
C THR A 26 -14.96 -9.72 -11.90
N GLN A 27 -13.65 -9.59 -12.13
CA GLN A 27 -12.99 -10.19 -13.28
C GLN A 27 -12.70 -11.69 -13.10
N SER A 28 -12.25 -12.08 -11.90
CA SER A 28 -11.85 -13.46 -11.62
C SER A 28 -13.01 -14.35 -11.18
N GLN A 29 -14.11 -13.75 -10.71
CA GLN A 29 -15.22 -14.42 -10.03
C GLN A 29 -14.76 -15.26 -8.82
N SER A 30 -13.61 -14.89 -8.22
CA SER A 30 -13.00 -15.63 -7.11
C SER A 30 -12.67 -14.69 -5.96
N LYS A 31 -13.38 -14.87 -4.84
CA LYS A 31 -13.12 -14.10 -3.62
C LYS A 31 -11.72 -14.36 -3.08
N GLU A 32 -11.26 -15.61 -3.14
CA GLU A 32 -9.92 -16.00 -2.69
C GLU A 32 -8.80 -15.23 -3.42
N VAL A 33 -8.98 -14.96 -4.72
CA VAL A 33 -8.01 -14.19 -5.52
C VAL A 33 -7.99 -12.73 -5.09
N ALA A 34 -9.15 -12.13 -4.82
CA ALA A 34 -9.25 -10.75 -4.33
C ALA A 34 -8.68 -10.59 -2.91
N ASP A 35 -8.98 -11.52 -2.01
CA ASP A 35 -8.47 -11.52 -0.63
C ASP A 35 -6.93 -11.67 -0.62
N LYS A 36 -6.39 -12.63 -1.39
CA LYS A 36 -4.93 -12.79 -1.55
C LYS A 36 -4.25 -11.55 -2.12
N PHE A 37 -4.93 -10.81 -3.00
CA PHE A 37 -4.39 -9.55 -3.52
C PHE A 37 -4.26 -8.50 -2.42
N ILE A 38 -5.28 -8.34 -1.56
CA ILE A 38 -5.23 -7.41 -0.42
C ILE A 38 -4.05 -7.79 0.50
N GLU A 39 -4.00 -9.05 0.93
CA GLU A 39 -2.94 -9.56 1.81
C GLU A 39 -1.55 -9.37 1.21
N GLU A 40 -1.38 -9.62 -0.09
CA GLU A 40 -0.09 -9.41 -0.75
C GLU A 40 0.31 -7.94 -0.76
N ILE A 41 -0.61 -7.02 -1.05
CA ILE A 41 -0.33 -5.58 -1.07
C ILE A 41 0.05 -5.08 0.33
N GLU A 42 -0.71 -5.46 1.36
CA GLU A 42 -0.41 -5.10 2.75
C GLU A 42 0.99 -5.59 3.17
N ARG A 43 1.27 -6.88 2.93
CA ARG A 43 2.56 -7.49 3.26
C ARG A 43 3.73 -6.85 2.52
N LEU A 44 3.53 -6.42 1.27
CA LEU A 44 4.56 -5.71 0.51
C LEU A 44 4.78 -4.29 1.05
N SER A 45 3.71 -3.61 1.45
CA SER A 45 3.76 -2.31 2.10
C SER A 45 4.50 -2.34 3.44
N GLU A 46 4.39 -3.43 4.21
CA GLU A 46 5.17 -3.62 5.46
C GLU A 46 6.69 -3.53 5.25
N LYS A 47 7.19 -3.80 4.03
CA LYS A 47 8.61 -3.68 3.73
C LYS A 47 9.13 -2.25 3.81
N LEU A 48 8.24 -1.25 3.78
CA LEU A 48 8.61 0.15 4.00
C LEU A 48 9.28 0.34 5.37
N SER A 49 8.90 -0.43 6.39
CA SER A 49 9.50 -0.37 7.73
C SER A 49 11.02 -0.61 7.73
N TYR A 50 11.55 -1.33 6.76
CA TYR A 50 12.99 -1.60 6.64
C TYR A 50 13.79 -0.46 5.99
N ILE A 51 13.11 0.46 5.29
CA ILE A 51 13.77 1.50 4.48
C ILE A 51 13.33 2.92 4.88
N ALA A 52 12.44 3.07 5.86
CA ALA A 52 11.80 4.33 6.22
C ALA A 52 12.77 5.43 6.65
N ASP A 53 13.90 5.07 7.29
CA ASP A 53 14.96 6.02 7.67
C ASP A 53 15.46 6.84 6.47
N ALA A 54 15.46 6.27 5.25
CA ALA A 54 15.88 6.97 4.04
C ALA A 54 14.86 8.04 3.56
N TYR A 55 13.67 8.07 4.15
CA TYR A 55 12.53 8.89 3.75
C TYR A 55 12.03 9.81 4.88
N THR A 56 12.81 10.01 5.96
CA THR A 56 12.49 10.95 7.05
C THR A 56 12.80 12.40 6.68
N ASP A 57 12.37 12.84 5.49
CA ASP A 57 12.62 14.19 4.95
C ASP A 57 11.37 15.08 4.99
N GLY A 58 10.27 14.58 5.55
CA GLY A 58 8.99 15.28 5.66
C GLY A 58 8.24 15.43 4.34
N ARG A 59 8.58 14.63 3.31
CA ARG A 59 7.96 14.69 1.97
C ARG A 59 7.23 13.40 1.63
N PHE A 60 6.28 13.52 0.72
CA PHE A 60 5.62 12.33 0.16
C PHE A 60 6.52 11.63 -0.84
N HIS A 61 6.57 10.31 -0.75
CA HIS A 61 7.30 9.44 -1.65
C HIS A 61 6.38 8.38 -2.24
N ILE A 62 6.81 7.78 -3.35
CA ILE A 62 6.12 6.66 -3.99
C ILE A 62 6.98 5.43 -3.84
N PHE A 63 6.40 4.36 -3.30
CA PHE A 63 7.04 3.06 -3.23
C PHE A 63 6.37 2.09 -4.20
N PRO A 64 7.11 1.57 -5.19
CA PRO A 64 6.58 0.57 -6.09
C PRO A 64 6.37 -0.75 -5.34
N LEU A 65 5.20 -1.35 -5.54
CA LEU A 65 4.87 -2.68 -5.07
C LEU A 65 5.02 -3.67 -6.24
N LYS A 66 4.12 -4.65 -6.33
CA LYS A 66 4.11 -5.66 -7.39
C LYS A 66 3.11 -5.29 -8.49
N ASN A 67 3.31 -5.86 -9.68
CA ASN A 67 2.39 -5.74 -10.82
C ASN A 67 2.06 -4.28 -11.20
N GLY A 68 2.99 -3.36 -10.97
CA GLY A 68 2.86 -1.92 -11.24
C GLY A 68 1.93 -1.15 -10.30
N HIS A 69 1.43 -1.78 -9.23
CA HIS A 69 0.80 -1.06 -8.12
C HIS A 69 1.86 -0.31 -7.33
N SER A 70 1.50 0.79 -6.69
CA SER A 70 2.39 1.56 -5.81
C SER A 70 1.61 2.12 -4.63
N VAL A 71 2.33 2.58 -3.61
CA VAL A 71 1.74 3.39 -2.53
C VAL A 71 2.43 4.74 -2.44
N LYS A 72 1.64 5.78 -2.21
CA LYS A 72 2.14 7.10 -1.82
C LYS A 72 2.18 7.16 -0.30
N PHE A 73 3.31 7.48 0.28
CA PHE A 73 3.50 7.47 1.73
C PHE A 73 4.31 8.66 2.24
N LEU A 74 4.25 8.90 3.55
CA LEU A 74 5.01 9.89 4.29
C LEU A 74 5.52 9.26 5.60
N VAL A 75 6.76 9.54 5.98
CA VAL A 75 7.31 9.11 7.27
C VAL A 75 7.16 10.24 8.29
N VAL A 76 6.51 9.96 9.42
CA VAL A 76 6.27 10.91 10.52
C VAL A 76 6.62 10.25 11.85
N GLY A 77 7.74 10.67 12.44
CA GLY A 77 8.27 10.00 13.63
C GLY A 77 8.51 8.51 13.34
N MET A 78 7.92 7.62 14.14
CA MET A 78 8.02 6.16 13.95
C MET A 78 6.90 5.58 13.07
N TYR A 79 6.11 6.42 12.41
CA TYR A 79 4.98 5.97 11.59
C TYR A 79 5.26 6.18 10.11
N ILE A 80 4.84 5.21 9.31
CA ILE A 80 4.81 5.29 7.85
C ILE A 80 3.35 5.39 7.46
N MET A 81 2.91 6.60 7.12
CA MET A 81 1.54 6.86 6.72
C MET A 81 1.39 6.63 5.23
N ILE A 82 0.75 5.53 4.84
CA ILE A 82 0.28 5.30 3.47
C ILE A 82 -0.93 6.19 3.23
N TYR A 83 -0.72 7.22 2.41
CA TYR A 83 -1.71 8.23 2.12
C TYR A 83 -2.65 7.82 0.98
N ALA A 84 -2.12 7.12 -0.04
CA ALA A 84 -2.91 6.63 -1.17
C ALA A 84 -2.35 5.31 -1.70
N PHE A 85 -3.26 4.43 -2.13
CA PHE A 85 -2.93 3.29 -2.97
C PHE A 85 -3.09 3.68 -4.44
N LEU A 86 -2.07 3.40 -5.25
CA LEU A 86 -2.01 3.75 -6.66
C LEU A 86 -2.13 2.45 -7.46
N PRO A 87 -3.35 2.04 -7.86
CA PRO A 87 -3.53 0.80 -8.60
C PRO A 87 -2.98 0.92 -10.02
N LYS A 88 -2.40 -0.17 -10.55
CA LYS A 88 -2.16 -0.30 -11.98
C LYS A 88 -3.48 -0.52 -12.72
N GLY A 89 -3.69 0.26 -13.78
CA GLY A 89 -4.88 0.21 -14.62
C GLY A 89 -6.08 0.82 -13.89
N VAL A 90 -6.60 1.91 -14.43
CA VAL A 90 -7.82 2.56 -13.95
C VAL A 90 -8.97 1.57 -14.14
N ASN A 91 -9.84 1.45 -13.15
CA ASN A 91 -11.09 0.69 -13.30
C ASN A 91 -11.96 1.51 -14.28
N HIS A 92 -12.09 1.04 -15.51
CA HIS A 92 -12.97 1.60 -16.56
C HIS A 92 -14.16 0.69 -16.78
#